data_AF-A0A934N660-F1
#
_entry.id   AF-A0A934N660-F1
#
_cell.length_a   1.000
_cell.length_b   1.000
_cell.length_c   1.000
_cell.angle_alpha   90.00
_cell.angle_beta   90.00
_cell.angle_gamma   90.00
#
_symmetry.space_group_name_H-M   'P 1'
#
loop_
_entity.id
_entity.type
_entity.pdbx_description
1 polymer ?
#
loop_
_entity_poly.entity_id
_entity_poly.type
_entity_poly.pdbx_seq_one_letter_code
_entity_poly.pdbx_strand_id
1 'polypeptide(L)'
;MATSSPNGGSIGAATPPARCHAGDNGSLPDSACTPGATDPRVSQADISSTICRNGYTATVRPPASVTEPIKRDRMAAYGITAPLAQYELDHLVSGGGGGDDE
;
A
#
# COMPACT_ATOMS: atom_id res chain seq x y z
N MET A 1 4.00 39.63 39.17
CA MET A 1 4.12 38.16 39.27
C MET A 1 3.45 37.54 38.05
N ALA A 2 4.22 37.30 36.99
CA ALA A 2 3.74 36.67 35.76
C ALA A 2 4.28 35.25 35.73
N THR A 3 3.41 34.25 35.82
CA THR A 3 3.79 32.84 35.69
C THR A 3 3.67 32.42 34.24
N SER A 4 4.81 32.23 33.58
CA SER A 4 4.94 31.54 32.30
C SER A 4 4.59 30.06 32.48
N SER A 5 3.61 29.53 31.74
CA SER A 5 3.38 28.09 31.62
C SER A 5 4.04 27.57 30.34
N PRO A 6 4.81 26.46 30.40
CA PRO A 6 5.55 25.96 29.26
C PRO A 6 4.68 25.18 28.29
N ASN A 7 5.05 25.29 27.01
CA ASN A 7 4.64 24.41 25.92
C ASN A 7 4.92 22.94 26.31
N GLY A 8 3.88 22.11 26.29
CA GLY A 8 3.95 20.67 26.51
C GLY A 8 3.10 19.95 25.48
N GLY A 9 3.44 20.14 24.20
CA GLY A 9 2.94 19.32 23.10
C GLY A 9 3.24 17.87 23.42
N SER A 10 2.22 17.16 23.90
CA SER A 10 2.28 15.74 24.18
C SER A 10 2.31 15.04 22.83
N ILE A 11 3.50 14.88 22.26
CA ILE A 11 3.81 13.76 21.37
C ILE A 11 3.71 12.49 22.23
N GLY A 12 2.47 12.13 22.59
CA GLY A 12 2.18 10.79 23.06
C GLY A 12 2.73 9.86 22.00
N ALA A 13 3.69 9.03 22.40
CA ALA A 13 4.21 7.96 21.58
C ALA A 13 3.01 7.23 20.99
N ALA A 14 2.75 7.49 19.70
CA ALA A 14 1.66 6.85 18.99
C ALA A 14 1.95 5.35 19.11
N THR A 15 1.11 4.65 19.86
CA THR A 15 1.06 3.20 19.80
C THR A 15 1.00 2.85 18.32
N PRO A 16 1.88 1.96 17.79
CA PRO A 16 1.72 1.50 16.41
C PRO A 16 0.26 1.07 16.28
N PRO A 17 -0.49 1.53 15.27
CA PRO A 17 -1.91 1.25 15.20
C PRO A 17 -2.08 -0.25 15.37
N ALA A 18 -2.85 -0.62 16.39
CA ALA A 18 -3.11 -2.02 16.68
C ALA A 18 -3.76 -2.58 15.42
N ARG A 19 -3.02 -3.43 14.68
CA ARG A 19 -3.39 -4.16 13.44
C ARG A 19 -4.00 -3.24 12.36
N CYS A 20 -3.37 -3.18 11.19
CA CYS A 20 -3.94 -2.46 10.07
C CYS A 20 -5.33 -3.03 9.73
N HIS A 21 -6.32 -2.16 9.52
CA HIS A 21 -7.70 -2.60 9.29
C HIS A 21 -8.08 -2.38 7.83
N ALA A 22 -8.32 -3.47 7.10
CA ALA A 22 -8.81 -3.38 5.74
C ALA A 22 -10.19 -2.67 5.70
N GLY A 23 -10.34 -1.68 4.82
CA GLY A 23 -11.61 -1.05 4.50
C GLY A 23 -12.39 -1.85 3.47
N ASP A 24 -13.66 -1.50 3.27
CA ASP A 24 -14.52 -2.09 2.23
C ASP A 24 -14.52 -3.64 2.23
N ASN A 25 -14.85 -4.26 3.37
CA ASN A 25 -14.87 -5.72 3.53
C ASN A 25 -13.54 -6.45 3.20
N GLY A 26 -12.40 -5.76 3.21
CA GLY A 26 -11.14 -6.36 2.78
C GLY A 26 -10.67 -5.92 1.40
N SER A 27 -11.44 -5.11 0.66
CA SER A 27 -11.05 -4.67 -0.68
C SER A 27 -10.04 -3.53 -0.66
N LEU A 28 -10.11 -2.64 0.34
CA LEU A 28 -9.31 -1.42 0.36
C LEU A 28 -8.23 -1.42 1.47
N PRO A 29 -6.99 -1.05 1.14
CA PRO A 29 -5.95 -0.83 2.14
C PRO A 29 -6.31 0.29 3.11
N ASP A 30 -6.10 0.03 4.40
CA ASP A 30 -5.96 1.11 5.39
C ASP A 30 -4.93 2.13 4.91
N SER A 31 -5.28 3.41 4.81
CA SER A 31 -4.39 4.46 4.30
C SER A 31 -3.30 4.88 5.30
N ALA A 32 -3.50 4.65 6.60
CA ALA A 32 -2.50 4.93 7.62
C ALA A 32 -1.39 3.88 7.58
N CYS A 33 -1.74 2.64 7.24
CA CYS A 33 -0.77 1.58 7.03
C CYS A 33 -0.23 1.53 5.59
N THR A 34 -1.08 1.68 4.56
CA THR A 34 -0.71 1.69 3.13
C THR A 34 -1.02 3.09 2.58
N PRO A 35 -0.16 4.08 2.84
CA PRO A 35 -0.26 5.32 2.09
C PRO A 35 -0.07 4.99 0.60
N GLY A 36 -0.98 5.47 -0.24
CA GLY A 36 -0.87 5.29 -1.68
C GLY A 36 0.47 5.82 -2.20
N ALA A 37 1.05 5.14 -3.18
CA ALA A 37 2.29 5.57 -3.83
C ALA A 37 1.96 6.30 -5.14
N THR A 38 2.61 7.44 -5.38
CA THR A 38 2.58 8.11 -6.70
C THR A 38 3.87 7.79 -7.43
N ASP A 39 3.77 7.39 -8.71
CA ASP A 39 4.94 7.19 -9.56
C ASP A 39 5.40 8.53 -10.15
N PRO A 40 6.59 9.05 -9.79
CA PRO A 40 7.08 10.32 -10.31
C PRO A 40 7.38 10.30 -11.81
N ARG A 41 7.41 9.12 -12.45
CA ARG A 41 7.53 8.96 -13.91
C ARG A 41 6.21 9.26 -14.62
N VAL A 42 5.10 9.32 -13.88
CA VAL A 42 3.77 9.64 -14.41
C VAL A 42 3.40 11.04 -13.96
N SER A 43 3.14 11.92 -14.91
CA SER A 43 2.61 13.26 -14.68
C SER A 43 1.30 13.43 -15.46
N GLN A 44 0.44 14.37 -15.06
CA GLN A 44 -0.76 14.68 -15.85
C GLN A 44 -0.43 15.15 -17.27
N ALA A 45 0.74 15.78 -17.48
CA ALA A 45 1.18 16.23 -18.80
C ALA A 45 1.61 15.08 -19.71
N ASP A 46 2.08 13.97 -19.13
CA ASP A 46 2.65 12.81 -19.84
C ASP A 46 1.75 11.58 -19.75
N ILE A 47 0.50 11.72 -19.30
CA ILE A 47 -0.40 10.57 -19.13
C ILE A 47 -0.69 9.87 -20.45
N SER A 48 -0.74 10.62 -21.56
CA SER A 48 -0.92 10.12 -22.92
C SER A 48 0.28 9.29 -23.43
N SER A 49 1.47 9.49 -22.86
CA SER A 49 2.70 8.79 -23.24
C SER A 49 3.16 7.73 -22.22
N THR A 50 2.52 7.71 -21.04
CA THR A 50 2.79 6.76 -19.95
C THR A 50 1.60 5.81 -19.75
N ILE A 51 0.75 6.07 -18.76
CA ILE A 51 -0.36 5.19 -18.35
C ILE A 51 -1.33 4.86 -19.50
N CYS A 52 -1.58 5.80 -20.42
CA CYS A 52 -2.49 5.56 -21.55
C CYS A 52 -1.83 4.82 -22.72
N ARG A 53 -0.53 4.50 -22.64
CA ARG A 53 0.20 3.82 -23.70
C ARG A 53 0.18 2.30 -23.47
N ASN A 54 -0.29 1.54 -24.46
CA ASN A 54 -0.27 0.07 -24.41
C ASN A 54 1.12 -0.46 -24.04
N GLY A 55 1.18 -1.32 -23.02
CA GLY A 55 2.40 -1.95 -22.53
C GLY A 55 3.19 -1.16 -21.48
N TYR A 56 2.81 0.08 -21.14
CA TYR A 56 3.52 0.85 -20.09
C TYR A 56 3.47 0.15 -18.72
N THR A 57 2.33 -0.45 -18.36
CA THR A 57 2.19 -1.23 -17.11
C THR A 57 3.17 -2.40 -17.03
N ALA A 58 3.46 -3.06 -18.17
CA ALA A 58 4.43 -4.14 -18.23
C ALA A 58 5.88 -3.67 -18.01
N THR A 59 6.22 -2.44 -18.39
CA THR A 59 7.57 -1.89 -18.19
C THR A 59 7.80 -1.39 -16.76
N VAL A 60 6.74 -1.03 -16.03
CA VAL A 60 6.84 -0.50 -14.67
C VAL A 60 6.57 -1.54 -13.58
N ARG A 61 6.00 -2.70 -13.91
CA ARG A 61 5.75 -3.79 -12.96
C ARG A 61 7.09 -4.33 -12.41
N PRO A 62 7.37 -4.19 -11.10
CA PRO A 62 8.61 -4.72 -10.53
C PRO A 62 8.60 -6.25 -10.60
N PRO A 63 9.77 -6.90 -10.70
CA PRO A 63 9.85 -8.36 -10.63
C PRO A 63 9.33 -8.88 -9.28
N ALA A 64 8.97 -10.17 -9.25
CA ALA A 64 8.49 -10.83 -8.04
C ALA A 64 9.46 -10.67 -6.86
N SER A 65 10.77 -10.73 -7.09
CA SER A 65 11.80 -10.52 -6.07
C SER A 65 11.70 -9.18 -5.33
N VAL A 66 11.13 -8.15 -5.95
CA VAL A 66 10.89 -6.84 -5.33
C VAL A 66 9.53 -6.80 -4.63
N THR A 67 8.50 -7.39 -5.21
CA THR A 67 7.13 -7.31 -4.67
C THR A 67 6.88 -8.32 -3.54
N GLU A 68 7.50 -9.50 -3.57
CA GLU A 68 7.37 -10.54 -2.55
C GLU A 68 7.73 -10.11 -1.12
N PRO A 69 8.87 -9.43 -0.85
CA PRO A 69 9.16 -8.95 0.50
C PRO A 69 8.13 -7.91 0.97
N ILE A 70 7.65 -7.05 0.07
CA ILE A 70 6.60 -6.06 0.37
C ILE A 70 5.29 -6.76 0.72
N LYS A 71 4.91 -7.81 -0.03
CA LYS A 71 3.72 -8.63 0.28
C LYS A 71 3.80 -9.24 1.68
N ARG A 72 4.96 -9.78 2.08
CA ARG A 72 5.15 -10.37 3.42
C ARG A 72 5.01 -9.34 4.54
N ASP A 73 5.61 -8.16 4.37
CA ASP A 73 5.49 -7.04 5.32
C ASP A 73 4.03 -6.60 5.47
N ARG A 74 3.32 -6.46 4.34
CA ARG A 74 1.90 -6.10 4.29
C ARG A 74 1.03 -7.13 5.00
N MET A 75 1.22 -8.41 4.70
CA MET A 75 0.48 -9.50 5.34
C MET A 75 0.71 -9.53 6.85
N ALA A 76 1.93 -9.28 7.33
CA ALA A 76 2.22 -9.17 8.75
C ALA A 76 1.49 -7.97 9.39
N ALA A 77 1.46 -6.82 8.72
CA ALA A 77 0.79 -5.61 9.19
C ALA A 77 -0.75 -5.76 9.30
N TYR A 78 -1.37 -6.49 8.37
CA TYR A 78 -2.81 -6.81 8.37
C TYR A 78 -3.16 -8.11 9.10
N GLY A 79 -2.18 -8.88 9.60
CA GLY A 79 -2.41 -10.18 10.24
C GLY A 79 -2.98 -11.24 9.29
N ILE A 80 -2.66 -11.18 8.00
CA ILE A 80 -3.15 -12.09 6.97
C ILE A 80 -2.30 -13.36 6.99
N THR A 81 -2.95 -14.52 7.16
CA THR A 81 -2.29 -15.85 7.19
C THR A 81 -2.50 -16.67 5.91
N ALA A 82 -2.87 -16.02 4.81
CA ALA A 82 -3.06 -16.67 3.51
C ALA A 82 -1.71 -17.03 2.85
N PRO A 83 -1.67 -17.92 1.84
CA PRO A 83 -0.49 -18.08 0.99
C PRO A 83 -0.12 -16.77 0.28
N LEU A 84 1.18 -16.48 0.16
CA LEU A 84 1.68 -15.26 -0.53
C LEU A 84 1.16 -15.12 -1.97
N ALA A 85 0.87 -16.25 -2.63
CA ALA A 85 0.30 -16.31 -3.97
C ALA A 85 -1.16 -15.80 -4.05
N GLN A 86 -1.90 -15.87 -2.94
CA GLN A 86 -3.28 -15.36 -2.83
C GLN A 86 -3.33 -13.91 -2.34
N TYR A 87 -2.18 -13.31 -2.05
CA TYR A 87 -2.05 -11.93 -1.62
C TYR A 87 -1.56 -11.06 -2.79
N GLU A 88 -2.30 -10.01 -3.10
CA GLU A 88 -1.93 -9.02 -4.12
C GLU A 88 -1.66 -7.66 -3.46
N LEU A 89 -0.77 -6.87 -4.07
CA LEU A 89 -0.46 -5.54 -3.53
C LEU A 89 -1.53 -4.51 -3.90
N ASP A 90 -2.23 -4.75 -5.01
CA ASP A 90 -3.29 -3.88 -5.53
C ASP A 90 -4.66 -4.21 -4.92
N HIS A 91 -4.80 -5.43 -4.37
CA HIS A 91 -5.99 -5.93 -3.68
C HIS A 91 -5.55 -6.70 -2.44
N LEU A 92 -5.97 -6.28 -1.23
CA LEU A 92 -5.50 -6.88 0.03
C LEU A 92 -5.80 -8.39 0.15
N VAL A 93 -6.81 -8.88 -0.56
CA VAL A 93 -7.08 -10.31 -0.74
C VAL A 93 -7.36 -10.51 -2.23
N SER A 94 -6.59 -11.39 -2.88
CA SER A 94 -6.88 -11.78 -4.25
C SER A 94 -8.21 -12.53 -4.24
N GLY A 95 -9.21 -12.02 -4.97
CA GLY A 95 -10.35 -12.82 -5.36
C GLY A 95 -9.83 -13.96 -6.23
N GLY A 96 -9.62 -15.13 -5.62
CA GLY A 96 -9.03 -16.29 -6.26
C GLY A 96 -9.69 -16.58 -7.60
N GLY A 97 -8.92 -16.35 -8.66
CA GLY A 97 -9.29 -16.56 -10.05
C GLY A 97 -8.10 -16.33 -10.97
N GLY A 98 -6.91 -16.81 -10.58
CA GLY A 98 -5.77 -16.83 -11.49
C GLY A 98 -6.05 -17.83 -12.62
N GLY A 99 -6.16 -17.31 -13.85
CA GLY A 99 -6.27 -18.12 -15.04
C GLY A 99 -6.62 -17.33 -16.29
N ASP A 100 -5.73 -16.46 -16.75
CA ASP A 100 -5.53 -16.29 -18.19
C ASP A 100 -4.03 -16.16 -18.48
N ASP A 101 -3.57 -17.16 -19.25
CA ASP A 101 -2.33 -17.20 -19.99
C ASP A 101 -2.56 -16.39 -21.26
N GLU A 102 -1.76 -15.35 -21.50
CA GLU A 102 -1.44 -14.81 -22.83
C GLU A 102 -0.11 -14.05 -22.79
#